data_AF-A0A7S1FAD0-F1
#
_entry.id   AF-A0A7S1FAD0-F1
#
_cell.length_a   1.000
_cell.length_b   1.000
_cell.length_c   1.000
_cell.angle_alpha   90.00
_cell.angle_beta   90.00
_cell.angle_gamma   90.00
#
_symmetry.space_group_name_H-M   'P 1'
#
loop_
_entity.id
_entity.type
_entity.pdbx_description
1 polymer ?
#
loop_
_entity_poly.entity_id
_entity_poly.type
_entity_poly.pdbx_seq_one_letter_code
_entity_poly.pdbx_strand_id
1 'polypeptide(L)'
;MSAFGDRATNLPPDLKHTGSGESLLSGSTVEGTASASRRRASGSRPWIDTPNCGLCNIAVGRLSRHHCRICCMCVCTSCSSNFVEMEGLGKQRICKQCVGTAQQGPEMMTRLVLLAEEIGLMTDTSTATPPVSAGTVEQAVSQCEAAIAPVRDVLSTAVNRAEEAESSAMKLRMTHQHALEENTFAKDSFLIVAARLHSLLHPEEEPPDADSMTLTDVAEYCFSALGPLEDELSKSKKKVTMIKRATTDFSIGDIKKETTGSRMSTFSQSVGNFDSISDCAVCNCRLGMRHLKRKHQCKVCAQIVCHSCSPSAIDLDGDGRVQRVCTPCVSNIHELPAIHEKVSQISARLSALSSSVASFEPQQDKKSSRNLNDSFSLVHAGLSALEGTRPPPPSVAISDMTGA
;
A
#
# COMPACT_ATOMS: atom_id res chain seq x y z
N MET A 1 46.46 39.70 2.53
CA MET A 1 46.62 39.69 1.07
C MET A 1 46.64 38.25 0.59
N SER A 2 45.46 37.65 0.35
CA SER A 2 45.29 36.42 -0.43
C SER A 2 43.85 36.40 -0.92
N ALA A 3 43.70 36.40 -2.24
CA ALA A 3 42.45 36.62 -2.95
C ALA A 3 41.55 35.38 -2.98
N PHE A 4 40.24 35.64 -2.89
CA PHE A 4 39.17 34.71 -3.22
C PHE A 4 39.10 34.51 -4.74
N GLY A 5 38.95 33.26 -5.18
CA GLY A 5 38.71 32.90 -6.58
C GLY A 5 37.32 32.31 -6.73
N ASP A 6 36.41 33.11 -7.28
CA ASP A 6 35.06 32.72 -7.70
C ASP A 6 35.09 31.79 -8.91
N ARG A 7 34.31 30.71 -8.86
CA ARG A 7 34.12 29.79 -10.00
C ARG A 7 32.68 29.89 -10.47
N ALA A 8 32.51 30.62 -11.57
CA ALA A 8 31.24 30.84 -12.26
C ALA A 8 30.68 29.54 -12.86
N THR A 9 29.36 29.38 -12.71
CA THR A 9 28.49 28.37 -13.30
C THR A 9 28.14 28.78 -14.74
N ASN A 10 28.28 27.85 -15.69
CA ASN A 10 27.75 27.98 -17.05
C ASN A 10 26.52 27.08 -17.17
N LEU A 11 25.34 27.69 -17.33
CA LEU A 11 24.09 27.05 -17.78
C LEU A 11 23.75 27.58 -19.18
N PRO A 12 23.31 26.74 -20.13
CA PRO A 12 22.86 27.18 -21.45
C PRO A 12 21.38 27.62 -21.44
N PRO A 13 20.95 28.44 -22.44
CA PRO A 13 19.67 29.11 -22.42
C PRO A 13 18.52 28.34 -23.09
N ASP A 14 17.32 28.65 -22.57
CA ASP A 14 15.95 28.60 -23.13
C ASP A 14 15.72 28.04 -24.55
N LEU A 15 14.89 26.99 -24.61
CA LEU A 15 14.12 26.61 -25.79
C LEU A 15 12.64 26.98 -25.57
N LYS A 16 12.21 28.07 -26.21
CA LYS A 16 10.81 28.41 -26.42
C LYS A 16 10.23 27.53 -27.52
N HIS A 17 9.19 26.75 -27.25
CA HIS A 17 8.29 26.24 -28.29
C HIS A 17 6.82 26.42 -27.86
N THR A 18 6.19 27.39 -28.52
CA THR A 18 4.75 27.59 -28.65
C THR A 18 4.19 26.57 -29.64
N GLY A 19 3.09 25.89 -29.32
CA GLY A 19 2.43 24.99 -30.25
C GLY A 19 1.09 24.47 -29.74
N SER A 20 0.05 25.29 -29.89
CA SER A 20 -1.37 24.93 -29.88
C SER A 20 -1.73 24.13 -31.14
N GLY A 21 -2.61 23.13 -31.04
CA GLY A 21 -3.18 22.51 -32.25
C GLY A 21 -3.95 21.20 -32.03
N GLU A 22 -5.24 21.35 -31.71
CA GLU A 22 -6.43 20.60 -32.15
C GLU A 22 -6.38 19.09 -32.53
N SER A 23 -7.21 18.35 -31.80
CA SER A 23 -8.25 17.40 -32.26
C SER A 23 -8.25 16.99 -33.74
N LEU A 24 -8.19 15.67 -34.00
CA LEU A 24 -9.09 15.03 -34.97
C LEU A 24 -9.12 13.50 -34.77
N LEU A 25 -10.33 13.02 -34.50
CA LEU A 25 -10.75 11.64 -34.54
C LEU A 25 -10.58 11.10 -35.96
N SER A 26 -10.00 9.90 -36.11
CA SER A 26 -10.14 9.09 -37.32
C SER A 26 -10.06 7.61 -36.97
N GLY A 27 -11.23 6.96 -37.00
CA GLY A 27 -11.37 5.52 -36.90
C GLY A 27 -10.73 4.85 -38.11
N SER A 28 -10.04 3.74 -37.85
CA SER A 28 -9.52 2.85 -38.89
C SER A 28 -10.01 1.43 -38.59
N THR A 29 -11.02 1.02 -39.35
CA THR A 29 -11.42 -0.38 -39.53
C THR A 29 -10.31 -1.10 -40.31
N VAL A 30 -9.70 -2.11 -39.70
CA VAL A 30 -8.78 -3.03 -40.37
C VAL A 30 -9.39 -4.44 -40.32
N GLU A 31 -10.04 -4.82 -41.42
CA GLU A 31 -10.21 -6.22 -41.79
C GLU A 31 -8.87 -6.71 -42.36
N GLY A 32 -8.24 -7.65 -41.66
CA GLY A 32 -6.91 -8.17 -41.97
C GLY A 32 -6.92 -9.70 -42.00
N THR A 33 -6.86 -10.23 -43.22
CA THR A 33 -6.70 -11.63 -43.63
C THR A 33 -5.84 -12.49 -42.71
N ALA A 34 -6.36 -13.66 -42.34
CA ALA A 34 -5.68 -14.72 -41.59
C ALA A 34 -4.52 -15.33 -42.39
N SER A 35 -3.36 -14.70 -42.34
CA SER A 35 -2.09 -15.30 -42.73
C SER A 35 -1.58 -16.12 -41.55
N ALA A 36 -1.35 -17.41 -41.77
CA ALA A 36 -0.76 -18.35 -40.81
C ALA A 36 0.70 -17.95 -40.51
N SER A 37 0.86 -16.90 -39.71
CA SER A 37 2.12 -16.52 -39.08
C SER A 37 2.48 -17.61 -38.10
N ARG A 38 3.51 -18.40 -38.45
CA ARG A 38 4.21 -19.24 -37.47
C ARG A 38 4.64 -18.29 -36.36
N ARG A 39 3.93 -18.33 -35.23
CA ARG A 39 4.29 -17.60 -34.01
C ARG A 39 5.72 -17.99 -33.68
N ARG A 40 6.70 -17.16 -34.06
CA ARG A 40 8.06 -17.25 -33.54
C ARG A 40 7.90 -17.25 -32.03
N ALA A 41 8.34 -18.31 -31.36
CA ALA A 41 8.34 -18.40 -29.91
C ALA A 41 8.85 -17.06 -29.35
N SER A 42 7.95 -16.38 -28.66
CA SER A 42 8.09 -15.01 -28.21
C SER A 42 9.36 -14.83 -27.37
N GLY A 43 10.27 -13.99 -27.84
CA GLY A 43 11.13 -13.19 -26.96
C GLY A 43 12.31 -13.88 -26.28
N SER A 44 13.09 -14.72 -26.96
CA SER A 44 14.40 -15.09 -26.39
C SER A 44 15.25 -13.82 -26.24
N ARG A 45 15.57 -13.45 -24.99
CA ARG A 45 16.46 -12.32 -24.70
C ARG A 45 17.79 -12.48 -25.47
N PRO A 46 18.35 -11.41 -26.05
CA PRO A 46 19.64 -11.49 -26.72
C PRO A 46 20.72 -11.90 -25.70
N TRP A 47 21.68 -12.71 -26.14
CA TRP A 47 22.84 -13.05 -25.33
C TRP A 47 23.68 -11.82 -25.06
N ILE A 48 24.01 -11.60 -23.79
CA ILE A 48 24.75 -10.43 -23.33
C ILE A 48 26.24 -10.79 -23.34
N ASP A 49 26.97 -10.27 -24.33
CA ASP A 49 28.39 -10.53 -24.47
C ASP A 49 29.23 -9.49 -23.71
N THR A 50 29.75 -9.87 -22.54
CA THR A 50 30.62 -9.02 -21.72
C THR A 50 32.05 -9.59 -21.65
N PRO A 51 33.08 -8.73 -21.54
CA PRO A 51 34.46 -9.20 -21.37
C PRO A 51 34.73 -9.85 -20.01
N ASN A 52 33.82 -9.67 -19.06
CA ASN A 52 33.89 -10.20 -17.71
C ASN A 52 32.69 -11.11 -17.42
N CYS A 53 32.90 -12.13 -16.60
CA CYS A 53 31.83 -13.00 -16.10
C CYS A 53 30.79 -12.18 -15.31
N GLY A 54 29.52 -12.27 -15.67
CA GLY A 54 28.43 -11.55 -15.00
C GLY A 54 28.20 -11.94 -13.53
N LEU A 55 28.81 -13.05 -13.06
CA LEU A 55 28.72 -13.50 -11.67
C LEU A 55 29.95 -13.13 -10.84
N CYS A 56 31.15 -13.57 -11.22
CA CYS A 56 32.37 -13.36 -10.44
C CYS A 56 33.27 -12.24 -10.97
N ASN A 57 32.86 -11.56 -12.04
CA ASN A 57 33.59 -10.46 -12.69
C ASN A 57 34.99 -10.80 -13.23
N ILE A 58 35.41 -12.08 -13.23
CA ILE A 58 36.68 -12.49 -13.83
C ILE A 58 36.65 -12.26 -15.35
N ALA A 59 37.77 -11.83 -15.92
CA ALA A 59 37.90 -11.69 -17.37
C ALA A 59 37.66 -13.04 -18.06
N VAL A 60 36.81 -13.03 -19.10
CA VAL A 60 36.48 -14.20 -19.90
C VAL A 60 37.00 -14.01 -21.34
N GLY A 61 37.99 -14.83 -21.69
CA GLY A 61 38.54 -14.88 -23.04
C GLY A 61 37.53 -15.47 -24.03
N ARG A 62 37.69 -15.18 -25.33
CA ARG A 62 36.73 -15.60 -26.37
C ARG A 62 36.39 -17.10 -26.34
N LEU A 63 37.36 -17.96 -25.97
CA LEU A 63 37.18 -19.41 -25.90
C LEU A 63 36.61 -19.92 -24.56
N SER A 64 36.55 -19.08 -23.52
CA SER A 64 36.02 -19.42 -22.20
C SER A 64 34.70 -18.71 -21.87
N ARG A 65 34.08 -18.06 -22.85
CA ARG A 65 32.76 -17.44 -22.73
C ARG A 65 31.68 -18.51 -22.83
N HIS A 66 30.80 -18.51 -21.86
CA HIS A 66 29.58 -19.30 -21.89
C HIS A 66 28.40 -18.40 -21.60
N HIS A 67 27.24 -18.72 -22.15
CA HIS A 67 26.01 -17.99 -21.84
C HIS A 67 25.11 -18.90 -21.00
N CYS A 68 24.58 -18.35 -19.91
CA CYS A 68 23.49 -18.99 -19.20
C CYS A 68 22.23 -18.91 -20.06
N ARG A 69 21.56 -20.03 -20.34
CA ARG A 69 20.33 -19.97 -21.15
C ARG A 69 19.21 -19.17 -20.47
N ILE A 70 19.17 -19.17 -19.15
CA ILE A 70 18.07 -18.58 -18.38
C ILE A 70 18.22 -17.05 -18.31
N CYS A 71 19.34 -16.56 -17.81
CA CYS A 71 19.58 -15.12 -17.66
C CYS A 71 20.31 -14.46 -18.84
N CYS A 72 20.76 -15.25 -19.83
CA CYS A 72 21.49 -14.79 -21.03
C CYS A 72 22.83 -14.08 -20.75
N MET A 73 23.31 -14.06 -19.51
CA MET A 73 24.58 -13.45 -19.13
C MET A 73 25.78 -14.28 -19.59
N CYS A 74 26.85 -13.60 -20.04
CA CYS A 74 28.16 -14.19 -20.24
C CYS A 74 28.79 -14.57 -18.89
N VAL A 75 29.21 -15.81 -18.74
CA VAL A 75 29.70 -16.42 -17.50
C VAL A 75 30.89 -17.34 -17.80
N CYS A 76 31.81 -17.46 -16.84
CA CYS A 76 32.92 -18.41 -16.94
C CYS A 76 32.46 -19.85 -16.65
N THR A 77 33.31 -20.83 -16.95
CA THR A 77 33.02 -22.27 -16.79
C THR A 77 32.69 -22.64 -15.34
N SER A 78 33.42 -22.12 -14.36
CA SER A 78 33.18 -22.40 -12.94
C SER A 78 31.87 -21.82 -12.41
N CYS A 79 31.38 -20.74 -13.02
CA CYS A 79 30.10 -20.11 -12.71
C CYS A 79 28.91 -20.76 -13.45
N SER A 80 29.16 -21.69 -14.36
CA SER A 80 28.15 -22.30 -15.23
C SER A 80 28.37 -23.79 -15.46
N SER A 81 28.79 -24.51 -14.42
CA SER A 81 28.97 -25.97 -14.43
C SER A 81 27.68 -26.76 -14.61
N ASN A 82 26.52 -26.10 -14.51
CA ASN A 82 25.21 -26.72 -14.47
C ASN A 82 24.57 -26.88 -15.85
N PHE A 83 23.83 -27.98 -16.02
CA PHE A 83 23.03 -28.26 -17.21
C PHE A 83 21.61 -28.68 -16.81
N VAL A 84 20.63 -28.14 -17.51
CA VAL A 84 19.21 -28.47 -17.35
C VAL A 84 18.66 -28.96 -18.68
N GLU A 85 17.81 -29.97 -18.64
CA GLU A 85 17.08 -30.39 -19.83
C GLU A 85 15.86 -29.49 -20.04
N MET A 86 15.85 -28.78 -21.16
CA MET A 86 14.75 -27.93 -21.59
C MET A 86 13.88 -28.65 -22.62
N GLU A 87 12.58 -28.45 -22.52
CA GLU A 87 11.62 -28.96 -23.49
C GLU A 87 11.96 -28.48 -24.91
N GLY A 88 12.15 -29.43 -25.82
CA GLY A 88 12.51 -29.18 -27.23
C GLY A 88 13.95 -28.71 -27.50
N LEU A 89 14.75 -28.40 -26.46
CA LEU A 89 16.13 -27.91 -26.61
C LEU A 89 17.19 -28.88 -26.05
N GLY A 90 16.78 -29.93 -25.34
CA GLY A 90 17.69 -30.88 -24.71
C GLY A 90 18.49 -30.25 -23.57
N LYS A 91 19.70 -30.76 -23.29
CA LYS A 91 20.55 -30.27 -22.20
C LYS A 91 21.17 -28.92 -22.53
N GLN A 92 20.99 -27.95 -21.63
CA GLN A 92 21.38 -26.56 -21.84
C GLN A 92 22.09 -26.03 -20.60
N ARG A 93 23.08 -25.17 -20.83
CA ARG A 93 23.94 -24.64 -19.76
C ARG A 93 23.23 -23.53 -18.97
N ILE A 94 23.35 -23.59 -17.65
CA ILE A 94 22.81 -22.57 -16.74
C ILE A 94 23.86 -22.15 -15.70
N CYS A 95 23.78 -20.91 -15.24
CA CYS A 95 24.70 -20.40 -14.23
C CYS A 95 24.29 -20.83 -12.82
N LYS A 96 25.26 -20.84 -11.90
CA LYS A 96 25.05 -21.17 -10.48
C LYS A 96 24.01 -20.27 -9.81
N GLN A 97 23.94 -18.99 -10.17
CA GLN A 97 22.93 -18.08 -9.64
C GLN A 97 21.51 -18.53 -10.03
N CYS A 98 21.24 -18.84 -11.30
CA CYS A 98 19.92 -19.31 -11.72
C CYS A 98 19.54 -20.66 -11.08
N VAL A 99 20.52 -21.52 -10.80
CA VAL A 99 20.30 -22.76 -10.04
C VAL A 99 19.91 -22.46 -8.59
N GLY A 100 20.66 -21.59 -7.92
CA GLY A 100 20.36 -21.18 -6.55
C GLY A 100 18.96 -20.58 -6.42
N THR A 101 18.61 -19.69 -7.34
CA THR A 101 17.27 -19.08 -7.38
C THR A 101 16.17 -20.12 -7.59
N ALA A 102 16.42 -21.17 -8.38
CA ALA A 102 15.46 -22.24 -8.60
C ALA A 102 15.20 -23.12 -7.39
N GLN A 103 16.23 -23.37 -6.57
CA GLN A 103 16.06 -24.10 -5.33
C GLN A 103 15.11 -23.38 -4.36
N GLN A 104 15.09 -22.04 -4.43
CA GLN A 104 14.20 -21.20 -3.64
C GLN A 104 12.77 -21.15 -4.19
N GLY A 105 12.52 -21.67 -5.40
CA GLY A 105 11.24 -21.57 -6.09
C GLY A 105 10.02 -22.06 -5.26
N PRO A 106 10.05 -23.27 -4.65
CA PRO A 106 8.94 -23.75 -3.83
C PRO A 106 8.67 -22.86 -2.62
N GLU A 107 9.71 -22.43 -1.90
CA GLU A 107 9.57 -21.53 -0.76
C GLU A 107 9.01 -20.17 -1.18
N MET A 108 9.48 -19.64 -2.31
CA MET A 108 8.96 -18.39 -2.88
C MET A 108 7.49 -18.50 -3.27
N MET A 109 7.06 -19.61 -3.85
CA MET A 109 5.65 -19.83 -4.19
C MET A 109 4.79 -19.80 -2.93
N THR A 110 5.21 -20.47 -1.86
CA THR A 110 4.54 -20.40 -0.56
C THR A 110 4.47 -18.97 -0.05
N ARG A 111 5.57 -18.21 -0.13
CA ARG A 111 5.59 -16.80 0.29
C ARG A 111 4.65 -15.92 -0.53
N LEU A 112 4.52 -16.15 -1.84
CA LEU A 112 3.58 -15.39 -2.69
C LEU A 112 2.12 -15.69 -2.33
N VAL A 113 1.79 -16.95 -2.05
CA VAL A 113 0.43 -17.31 -1.62
C VAL A 113 0.10 -16.66 -0.28
N LEU A 114 1.01 -16.78 0.70
CA LEU A 114 0.83 -16.12 2.01
C LEU A 114 0.73 -14.60 1.88
N LEU A 115 1.53 -14.00 1.00
CA LEU A 115 1.46 -12.56 0.70
C LEU A 115 0.08 -12.17 0.13
N ALA A 116 -0.46 -12.94 -0.82
CA ALA A 116 -1.78 -12.66 -1.38
C ALA A 116 -2.87 -12.75 -0.30
N GLU A 117 -2.78 -13.72 0.61
CA GLU A 117 -3.68 -13.85 1.75
C GLU A 117 -3.55 -12.65 2.71
N GLU A 118 -2.33 -12.27 3.05
CA GLU A 118 -2.03 -11.11 3.92
C GLU A 118 -2.60 -9.81 3.33
N ILE A 119 -2.39 -9.56 2.04
CA ILE A 119 -2.97 -8.41 1.31
C ILE A 119 -4.51 -8.47 1.35
N GLY A 120 -5.09 -9.64 1.16
CA GLY A 120 -6.55 -9.83 1.21
C GLY A 120 -7.17 -9.57 2.58
N LEU A 121 -6.44 -9.82 3.67
CA LEU A 121 -6.90 -9.52 5.03
C LEU A 121 -6.97 -8.01 5.30
N MET A 122 -6.19 -7.18 4.59
CA MET A 122 -6.20 -5.73 4.80
C MET A 122 -7.47 -5.05 4.27
N THR A 123 -8.19 -5.66 3.33
CA THR A 123 -9.32 -5.01 2.66
C THR A 123 -10.67 -5.29 3.29
N ASP A 124 -10.73 -6.07 4.39
CA ASP A 124 -11.96 -6.52 5.07
C ASP A 124 -13.05 -7.09 4.11
N THR A 125 -12.69 -7.37 2.86
CA THR A 125 -13.55 -7.96 1.84
C THR A 125 -13.70 -9.44 2.14
N SER A 126 -14.55 -9.76 3.11
CA SER A 126 -14.96 -11.12 3.49
C SER A 126 -15.62 -11.91 2.34
N THR A 127 -15.72 -11.34 1.14
CA THR A 127 -16.15 -12.02 -0.09
C THR A 127 -15.02 -12.79 -0.77
N ALA A 128 -13.82 -12.86 -0.18
CA ALA A 128 -12.71 -13.62 -0.74
C ALA A 128 -13.09 -15.09 -0.91
N THR A 129 -13.21 -15.52 -2.17
CA THR A 129 -13.19 -16.94 -2.54
C THR A 129 -12.05 -17.64 -1.80
N PRO A 130 -12.30 -18.81 -1.20
CA PRO A 130 -11.27 -19.53 -0.45
C PRO A 130 -10.01 -19.69 -1.31
N PRO A 131 -8.82 -19.57 -0.72
CA PRO A 131 -7.57 -19.59 -1.45
C PRO A 131 -7.47 -20.88 -2.25
N VAL A 132 -7.62 -20.76 -3.57
CA VAL A 132 -7.34 -21.87 -4.47
C VAL A 132 -5.84 -22.09 -4.37
N SER A 133 -5.41 -23.30 -4.01
CA SER A 133 -4.00 -23.66 -3.99
C SER A 133 -3.39 -23.34 -5.35
N ALA A 134 -2.49 -22.36 -5.39
CA ALA A 134 -1.81 -21.98 -6.62
C ALA A 134 -0.93 -23.15 -7.06
N GLY A 135 -1.31 -23.80 -8.16
CA GLY A 135 -0.55 -24.91 -8.73
C GLY A 135 0.68 -24.44 -9.52
N THR A 136 0.77 -23.13 -9.82
CA THR A 136 1.80 -22.50 -10.65
C THR A 136 2.17 -21.13 -10.10
N VAL A 137 3.36 -20.61 -10.45
CA VAL A 137 3.81 -19.30 -9.93
C VAL A 137 2.99 -18.18 -10.57
N GLU A 138 2.60 -18.32 -11.83
CA GLU A 138 1.73 -17.38 -12.53
C GLU A 138 0.40 -17.20 -11.79
N GLN A 139 -0.18 -18.29 -11.27
CA GLN A 139 -1.39 -18.23 -10.46
C GLN A 139 -1.15 -17.49 -9.15
N ALA A 140 -0.07 -17.80 -8.42
CA ALA A 140 0.25 -17.12 -7.15
C ALA A 140 0.48 -15.61 -7.34
N VAL A 141 1.18 -15.23 -8.41
CA VAL A 141 1.36 -13.82 -8.76
C VAL A 141 0.06 -13.15 -9.17
N SER A 142 -0.77 -13.83 -9.98
CA SER A 142 -2.09 -13.29 -10.36
C SER A 142 -2.99 -13.09 -9.14
N GLN A 143 -2.90 -13.98 -8.13
CA GLN A 143 -3.58 -13.82 -6.85
C GLN A 143 -3.08 -12.59 -6.09
N CYS A 144 -1.75 -12.36 -6.02
CA CYS A 144 -1.20 -11.14 -5.42
C CYS A 144 -1.70 -9.88 -6.15
N GLU A 145 -1.66 -9.87 -7.49
CA GLU A 145 -2.11 -8.72 -8.29
C GLU A 145 -3.61 -8.43 -8.10
N ALA A 146 -4.43 -9.48 -8.02
CA ALA A 146 -5.85 -9.37 -7.74
C ALA A 146 -6.12 -8.85 -6.32
N ALA A 147 -5.33 -9.29 -5.32
CA ALA A 147 -5.45 -8.83 -3.94
C ALA A 147 -5.06 -7.35 -3.77
N ILE A 148 -4.14 -6.82 -4.59
CA ILE A 148 -3.73 -5.40 -4.54
C ILE A 148 -4.82 -4.46 -5.05
N ALA A 149 -5.70 -4.90 -5.95
CA ALA A 149 -6.76 -4.05 -6.50
C ALA A 149 -7.69 -3.45 -5.43
N PRO A 150 -8.33 -4.24 -4.54
CA PRO A 150 -9.18 -3.69 -3.49
C PRO A 150 -8.40 -2.82 -2.48
N VAL A 151 -7.11 -3.07 -2.24
CA VAL A 151 -6.28 -2.19 -1.38
C VAL A 151 -6.19 -0.78 -1.96
N ARG A 152 -6.03 -0.66 -3.28
CA ARG A 152 -6.01 0.65 -3.96
C ARG A 152 -7.33 1.39 -3.79
N ASP A 153 -8.44 0.68 -3.93
CA ASP A 153 -9.78 1.29 -3.81
C ASP A 153 -10.07 1.75 -2.38
N VAL A 154 -9.70 0.93 -1.38
CA VAL A 154 -9.79 1.29 0.05
C VAL A 154 -8.91 2.50 0.35
N LEU A 155 -7.67 2.53 -0.14
CA LEU A 155 -6.76 3.64 0.08
C LEU A 155 -7.28 4.93 -0.56
N SER A 156 -7.72 4.88 -1.82
CA SER A 156 -8.31 6.05 -2.49
C SER A 156 -9.54 6.57 -1.74
N THR A 157 -10.40 5.67 -1.25
CA THR A 157 -11.56 6.05 -0.44
C THR A 157 -11.14 6.66 0.90
N ALA A 158 -10.08 6.16 1.53
CA ALA A 158 -9.55 6.70 2.78
C ALA A 158 -8.96 8.11 2.58
N VAL A 159 -8.19 8.33 1.50
CA VAL A 159 -7.63 9.64 1.13
C VAL A 159 -8.74 10.66 0.90
N ASN A 160 -9.74 10.34 0.09
CA ASN A 160 -10.86 11.25 -0.16
C ASN A 160 -11.62 11.63 1.12
N ARG A 161 -11.82 10.66 2.04
CA ARG A 161 -12.44 10.93 3.35
C ARG A 161 -11.57 11.82 4.24
N ALA A 162 -10.25 11.66 4.20
CA ALA A 162 -9.33 12.52 4.94
C ALA A 162 -9.38 13.96 4.41
N GLU A 163 -9.36 14.16 3.09
CA GLU A 163 -9.50 15.48 2.47
C GLU A 163 -10.84 16.15 2.83
N GLU A 164 -11.95 15.41 2.81
CA GLU A 164 -13.27 15.91 3.22
C GLU A 164 -13.30 16.29 4.71
N ALA A 165 -12.67 15.48 5.57
CA ALA A 165 -12.56 15.76 7.00
C ALA A 165 -11.70 17.00 7.27
N GLU A 166 -10.60 17.20 6.53
CA GLU A 166 -9.76 18.39 6.62
C GLU A 166 -10.52 19.65 6.17
N SER A 167 -11.23 19.57 5.04
CA SER A 167 -12.08 20.67 4.56
C SER A 167 -13.18 21.03 5.57
N SER A 168 -13.82 20.01 6.16
CA SER A 168 -14.83 20.20 7.20
C SER A 168 -14.25 20.83 8.47
N ALA A 169 -13.07 20.39 8.90
CA ALA A 169 -12.37 20.95 10.05
C ALA A 169 -11.95 22.41 9.80
N MET A 170 -11.50 22.73 8.58
CA MET A 170 -11.19 24.11 8.19
C MET A 170 -12.44 25.00 8.22
N LYS A 171 -13.57 24.53 7.68
CA LYS A 171 -14.84 25.25 7.72
C LYS A 171 -15.29 25.51 9.16
N LEU A 172 -15.18 24.51 10.04
CA LEU A 172 -15.53 24.65 11.45
C LEU A 172 -14.65 25.69 12.16
N ARG A 173 -13.34 25.70 11.89
CA ARG A 173 -12.42 26.72 12.42
C ARG A 173 -12.80 28.12 11.96
N MET A 174 -13.15 28.29 10.68
CA MET A 174 -13.62 29.57 10.14
C MET A 174 -14.92 30.04 10.80
N THR A 175 -15.89 29.14 10.99
CA THR A 175 -17.15 29.50 11.70
C THR A 175 -16.92 29.84 13.17
N HIS A 176 -16.01 29.13 13.84
CA HIS A 176 -15.64 29.43 15.22
C HIS A 176 -14.97 30.81 15.33
N GLN A 177 -14.05 31.12 14.41
CA GLN A 177 -13.39 32.43 14.35
C GLN A 177 -14.40 33.57 14.15
N HIS A 178 -15.35 33.41 13.22
CA HIS A 178 -16.41 34.38 13.01
C HIS A 178 -17.28 34.59 14.26
N ALA A 179 -17.65 33.50 14.94
CA ALA A 179 -18.43 33.59 16.18
C ALA A 179 -17.67 34.30 17.31
N LEU A 180 -16.34 34.14 17.39
CA LEU A 180 -15.52 34.90 18.33
C LEU A 180 -15.51 36.39 17.98
N GLU A 181 -15.37 36.75 16.71
CA GLU A 181 -15.42 38.14 16.25
C GLU A 181 -16.77 38.80 16.53
N GLU A 182 -17.88 38.09 16.29
CA GLU A 182 -19.23 38.56 16.63
C GLU A 182 -19.42 38.72 18.15
N ASN A 183 -18.91 37.78 18.95
CA ASN A 183 -18.96 37.88 20.41
C ASN A 183 -18.13 39.07 20.93
N THR A 184 -16.95 39.31 20.36
CA THR A 184 -16.12 40.48 20.69
C THR A 184 -16.86 41.77 20.34
N PHE A 185 -17.43 41.87 19.13
CA PHE A 185 -18.21 43.03 18.71
C PHE A 185 -19.43 43.29 19.61
N ALA A 186 -20.15 42.23 20.00
CA ALA A 186 -21.28 42.33 20.92
C ALA A 186 -20.83 42.81 22.30
N LYS A 187 -19.72 42.26 22.82
CA LYS A 187 -19.14 42.66 24.12
C LYS A 187 -18.82 44.14 24.14
N ASP A 188 -18.12 44.64 23.11
CA ASP A 188 -17.75 46.06 23.00
C ASP A 188 -19.00 46.96 22.93
N SER A 189 -20.02 46.54 22.18
CA SER A 189 -21.29 47.28 22.07
C SER A 189 -22.01 47.38 23.42
N PHE A 190 -22.09 46.28 24.18
CA PHE A 190 -22.69 46.30 25.51
C PHE A 190 -21.85 47.12 26.50
N LEU A 191 -20.52 47.03 26.45
CA LEU A 191 -19.64 47.84 27.30
C LEU A 191 -19.88 49.34 27.09
N ILE A 192 -20.02 49.79 25.83
CA ILE A 192 -20.31 51.19 25.51
C ILE A 192 -21.64 51.64 26.12
N VAL A 193 -22.68 50.81 26.02
CA VAL A 193 -24.00 51.13 26.60
C VAL A 193 -23.94 51.13 28.12
N ALA A 194 -23.32 50.11 28.72
CA ALA A 194 -23.18 49.99 30.17
C ALA A 194 -22.43 51.19 30.77
N ALA A 195 -21.30 51.57 30.17
CA ALA A 195 -20.51 52.71 30.60
C ALA A 195 -21.33 54.01 30.57
N ARG A 196 -22.11 54.24 29.50
CA ARG A 196 -23.00 55.41 29.42
C ARG A 196 -24.09 55.41 30.49
N LEU A 197 -24.73 54.27 30.73
CA LEU A 197 -25.75 54.15 31.78
C LEU A 197 -25.14 54.37 33.17
N HIS A 198 -23.97 53.78 33.43
CA HIS A 198 -23.25 53.93 34.68
C HIS A 198 -22.88 55.40 34.93
N SER A 199 -22.30 56.10 33.94
CA SER A 199 -21.98 57.53 34.09
C SER A 199 -23.20 58.42 34.39
N LEU A 200 -24.40 58.04 33.94
CA LEU A 200 -25.63 58.77 34.23
C LEU A 200 -26.16 58.52 35.66
N LEU A 201 -25.97 57.30 36.18
CA LEU A 201 -26.55 56.88 37.47
C LEU A 201 -25.57 57.01 38.64
N HIS A 202 -24.27 56.81 38.38
CA HIS A 202 -23.19 56.72 39.36
C HIS A 202 -21.96 57.53 38.90
N PRO A 203 -22.03 58.87 38.86
CA PRO A 203 -20.93 59.70 38.33
C PRO A 203 -19.64 59.66 39.16
N GLU A 204 -19.70 59.18 40.41
CA GLU A 204 -18.57 59.10 41.35
C GLU A 204 -17.90 57.71 41.38
N GLU A 205 -18.50 56.69 40.75
CA GLU A 205 -17.95 55.33 40.72
C GLU A 205 -17.21 55.08 39.40
N GLU A 206 -16.07 54.38 39.49
CA GLU A 206 -15.28 53.99 38.32
C GLU A 206 -15.86 52.69 37.73
N PRO A 207 -16.07 52.61 36.40
CA PRO A 207 -16.61 51.41 35.80
C PRO A 207 -15.64 50.22 35.92
N PRO A 208 -16.15 48.98 35.93
CA PRO A 208 -15.33 47.77 36.02
C PRO A 208 -14.39 47.62 34.81
N ASP A 209 -13.26 46.96 35.02
CA ASP A 209 -12.24 46.71 33.99
C ASP A 209 -12.77 45.82 32.86
N ALA A 210 -12.93 46.44 31.69
CA ALA A 210 -13.50 45.85 30.49
C ALA A 210 -12.74 44.61 29.98
N ASP A 211 -11.43 44.54 30.21
CA ASP A 211 -10.59 43.43 29.70
C ASP A 211 -10.85 42.13 30.47
N SER A 212 -11.29 42.22 31.72
CA SER A 212 -11.55 41.06 32.58
C SER A 212 -12.93 40.43 32.41
N MET A 213 -13.89 41.15 31.81
CA MET A 213 -15.29 40.74 31.76
C MET A 213 -15.60 39.82 30.58
N THR A 214 -16.37 38.77 30.79
CA THR A 214 -16.96 37.96 29.70
C THR A 214 -18.17 38.68 29.10
N LEU A 215 -18.64 38.24 27.92
CA LEU A 215 -19.86 38.81 27.30
C LEU A 215 -21.07 38.72 28.25
N THR A 216 -21.18 37.63 29.02
CA THR A 216 -22.23 37.44 30.02
C THR A 216 -22.11 38.46 31.14
N ASP A 217 -20.92 38.70 31.67
CA ASP A 217 -20.71 39.67 32.76
C ASP A 217 -21.06 41.09 32.31
N VAL A 218 -20.70 41.46 31.07
CA VAL A 218 -21.04 42.78 30.51
C VAL A 218 -22.54 42.92 30.33
N ALA A 219 -23.23 41.87 29.86
CA ALA A 219 -24.68 41.88 29.74
C ALA A 219 -25.35 42.05 31.11
N GLU A 220 -24.91 41.32 32.14
CA GLU A 220 -25.42 41.44 33.51
C GLU A 220 -25.17 42.84 34.11
N TYR A 221 -24.00 43.41 33.86
CA TYR A 221 -23.69 44.78 34.25
C TYR A 221 -24.59 45.81 33.54
N CYS A 222 -24.83 45.65 32.23
CA CYS A 222 -25.84 46.42 31.50
C CYS A 222 -27.22 46.32 32.15
N PHE A 223 -27.70 45.10 32.44
CA PHE A 223 -29.01 44.88 33.05
C PHE A 223 -29.13 45.50 34.44
N SER A 224 -28.08 45.40 35.26
CA SER A 224 -28.04 46.01 36.60
C SER A 224 -28.14 47.53 36.52
N ALA A 225 -27.49 48.14 35.53
CA ALA A 225 -27.57 49.58 35.29
C ALA A 225 -28.96 50.02 34.76
N LEU A 226 -29.76 49.13 34.16
CA LEU A 226 -31.10 49.46 33.69
C LEU A 226 -32.15 49.49 34.82
N GLY A 227 -31.96 48.73 35.91
CA GLY A 227 -32.92 48.64 37.01
C GLY A 227 -33.41 49.99 37.55
N PRO A 228 -32.51 50.93 37.91
CA PRO A 228 -32.91 52.25 38.40
C PRO A 228 -33.74 53.07 37.39
N LEU A 229 -33.47 52.92 36.08
CA LEU A 229 -34.24 53.59 35.03
C LEU A 229 -35.64 53.00 34.89
N GLU A 230 -35.79 51.68 35.01
CA GLU A 230 -37.09 51.03 35.00
C GLU A 230 -37.96 51.43 36.19
N ASP A 231 -37.36 51.61 37.36
CA ASP A 231 -38.05 52.12 38.55
C ASP A 231 -38.58 53.55 38.31
N GLU A 232 -37.77 54.44 37.72
CA GLU A 232 -38.22 55.79 37.36
C GLU A 232 -39.26 55.80 36.24
N LEU A 233 -39.08 54.97 35.22
CA LEU A 233 -40.08 54.77 34.18
C LEU A 233 -41.38 54.19 34.76
N SER A 234 -41.33 53.34 35.77
CA SER A 234 -42.52 52.78 36.43
C SER A 234 -43.24 53.80 37.29
N LYS A 235 -42.51 54.67 37.99
CA LYS A 235 -43.07 55.86 38.65
C LYS A 235 -43.75 56.78 37.62
N SER A 236 -43.18 56.88 36.42
CA SER A 236 -43.72 57.66 35.29
C SER A 236 -44.92 56.98 34.60
N LYS A 237 -44.88 55.65 34.41
CA LYS A 237 -45.92 54.83 33.74
C LYS A 237 -47.16 54.61 34.58
N LYS A 238 -47.14 54.89 35.89
CA LYS A 238 -48.40 55.07 36.65
C LYS A 238 -49.30 56.17 36.08
N LYS A 239 -48.81 57.01 35.15
CA LYS A 239 -49.65 57.91 34.32
C LYS A 239 -50.14 57.31 33.00
N VAL A 240 -49.58 56.20 32.52
CA VAL A 240 -49.81 55.66 31.16
C VAL A 240 -49.76 54.14 31.20
N THR A 241 -50.90 53.45 31.42
CA THR A 241 -51.14 52.08 30.91
C THR A 241 -52.60 51.64 31.12
N MET A 242 -53.40 51.75 30.06
CA MET A 242 -54.35 50.71 29.65
C MET A 242 -53.80 50.10 28.35
N ILE A 243 -54.09 48.82 28.11
CA ILE A 243 -53.81 47.98 26.92
C ILE A 243 -52.71 46.91 27.17
N LYS A 244 -53.16 45.65 27.20
CA LYS A 244 -52.41 44.39 27.41
C LYS A 244 -52.58 43.46 26.20
N ARG A 245 -51.55 42.63 25.90
CA ARG A 245 -51.60 41.23 25.38
C ARG A 245 -50.16 40.67 25.33
N ALA A 246 -49.80 39.57 26.00
CA ALA A 246 -50.12 38.13 25.83
C ALA A 246 -49.05 37.39 24.98
N THR A 247 -48.27 36.53 25.63
CA THR A 247 -47.19 35.69 25.07
C THR A 247 -47.50 34.20 25.30
N THR A 248 -47.02 33.32 24.42
CA THR A 248 -47.24 31.85 24.45
C THR A 248 -45.92 31.08 24.34
N ASP A 249 -45.85 29.97 25.09
CA ASP A 249 -44.74 29.01 25.29
C ASP A 249 -44.51 28.03 24.12
N PHE A 250 -43.28 27.48 24.01
CA PHE A 250 -42.97 26.31 23.17
C PHE A 250 -41.81 25.46 23.75
N SER A 251 -41.99 24.13 23.82
CA SER A 251 -41.02 23.14 24.35
C SER A 251 -40.58 22.13 23.27
N ILE A 252 -39.34 21.60 23.39
CA ILE A 252 -38.69 20.65 22.47
C ILE A 252 -38.29 19.37 23.24
N GLY A 253 -38.45 18.19 22.62
CA GLY A 253 -38.22 16.86 23.22
C GLY A 253 -37.24 15.94 22.48
N ASP A 254 -36.82 14.90 23.22
CA ASP A 254 -35.69 13.94 23.03
C ASP A 254 -35.89 12.78 22.03
N ILE A 255 -34.78 12.18 21.53
CA ILE A 255 -34.73 10.86 20.86
C ILE A 255 -33.46 10.03 21.25
N LYS A 256 -33.65 8.72 21.45
CA LYS A 256 -32.70 7.70 21.96
C LYS A 256 -32.01 6.80 20.89
N LYS A 257 -30.91 6.17 21.37
CA LYS A 257 -29.95 5.16 20.81
C LYS A 257 -30.53 3.81 20.33
N GLU A 258 -29.74 3.06 19.53
CA GLU A 258 -29.61 1.58 19.60
C GLU A 258 -28.34 0.99 18.91
N THR A 259 -28.16 -0.34 18.93
CA THR A 259 -26.96 -1.11 19.41
C THR A 259 -26.50 -2.28 18.47
N THR A 260 -25.31 -2.88 18.76
CA THR A 260 -24.80 -4.28 18.46
C THR A 260 -24.11 -4.56 17.10
N GLY A 261 -23.08 -5.39 16.88
CA GLY A 261 -22.25 -6.33 17.67
C GLY A 261 -22.13 -7.73 17.01
N SER A 262 -20.93 -8.26 16.64
CA SER A 262 -20.57 -9.73 16.68
C SER A 262 -19.16 -10.11 16.16
N ARG A 263 -18.67 -11.32 16.54
CA ARG A 263 -17.31 -11.93 16.38
C ARG A 263 -17.36 -13.30 15.65
N MET A 264 -16.25 -13.75 15.05
CA MET A 264 -16.05 -15.12 14.47
C MET A 264 -14.75 -15.80 14.92
N SER A 265 -14.70 -17.14 14.77
CA SER A 265 -13.70 -18.11 15.25
C SER A 265 -13.02 -18.88 14.10
N THR A 266 -11.76 -19.28 14.28
CA THR A 266 -10.83 -19.88 13.28
C THR A 266 -10.53 -21.37 13.52
N PHE A 267 -10.22 -22.08 12.43
CA PHE A 267 -9.94 -23.52 12.36
C PHE A 267 -8.52 -23.76 11.79
N SER A 268 -7.79 -24.77 12.27
CA SER A 268 -6.39 -25.07 11.89
C SER A 268 -6.20 -26.54 11.49
N GLN A 269 -5.35 -26.82 10.49
CA GLN A 269 -5.05 -28.15 9.93
C GLN A 269 -3.60 -28.60 10.22
N SER A 270 -3.40 -29.92 10.38
CA SER A 270 -2.14 -30.57 10.78
C SER A 270 -1.51 -31.44 9.67
N VAL A 271 -0.20 -31.68 9.78
CA VAL A 271 0.69 -32.31 8.77
C VAL A 271 0.90 -33.82 9.08
N GLY A 272 0.82 -34.70 8.07
CA GLY A 272 0.88 -36.17 8.20
C GLY A 272 2.14 -36.88 7.66
N ASN A 273 2.31 -38.15 8.02
CA ASN A 273 3.49 -39.04 7.85
C ASN A 273 3.73 -39.54 6.39
N PHE A 274 5.00 -39.61 5.93
CA PHE A 274 5.39 -39.73 4.50
C PHE A 274 5.63 -41.17 3.95
N ASP A 275 5.67 -42.21 4.77
CA ASP A 275 6.10 -43.55 4.34
C ASP A 275 5.10 -44.32 3.45
N SER A 276 3.85 -43.83 3.32
CA SER A 276 2.80 -44.50 2.56
C SER A 276 2.68 -44.06 1.09
N ILE A 277 3.47 -43.06 0.65
CA ILE A 277 3.35 -42.53 -0.71
C ILE A 277 3.97 -43.50 -1.71
N SER A 278 3.10 -44.20 -2.44
CA SER A 278 3.48 -45.19 -3.46
C SER A 278 3.36 -44.66 -4.89
N ASP A 279 2.81 -43.47 -5.09
CA ASP A 279 2.61 -42.89 -6.40
C ASP A 279 3.57 -41.74 -6.68
N CYS A 280 3.95 -41.56 -7.94
CA CYS A 280 4.75 -40.42 -8.38
C CYS A 280 3.96 -39.12 -8.19
N ALA A 281 4.50 -38.13 -7.48
CA ALA A 281 3.83 -36.85 -7.25
C ALA A 281 3.57 -36.01 -8.53
N VAL A 282 4.16 -36.39 -9.67
CA VAL A 282 4.02 -35.68 -10.94
C VAL A 282 3.03 -36.37 -11.87
N CYS A 283 3.22 -37.66 -12.16
CA CYS A 283 2.38 -38.41 -13.11
C CYS A 283 1.46 -39.45 -12.46
N ASN A 284 1.44 -39.52 -11.13
CA ASN A 284 0.63 -40.46 -10.33
C ASN A 284 0.86 -41.95 -10.66
N CYS A 285 1.96 -42.30 -11.34
CA CYS A 285 2.23 -43.70 -11.60
C CYS A 285 2.73 -44.41 -10.34
N ARG A 286 2.28 -45.65 -10.12
CA ARG A 286 2.75 -46.49 -9.01
C ARG A 286 4.26 -46.75 -9.10
N LEU A 287 4.94 -46.53 -7.99
CA LEU A 287 6.37 -46.68 -7.80
C LEU A 287 6.66 -47.88 -6.90
N GLY A 288 7.79 -48.54 -7.15
CA GLY A 288 8.25 -49.68 -6.38
C GLY A 288 8.76 -50.82 -7.25
N MET A 289 9.42 -51.79 -6.63
CA MET A 289 10.03 -52.93 -7.33
C MET A 289 9.01 -53.74 -8.12
N ARG A 290 7.77 -53.90 -7.60
CA ARG A 290 6.68 -54.63 -8.29
C ARG A 290 6.24 -53.99 -9.61
N HIS A 291 6.46 -52.70 -9.77
CA HIS A 291 6.07 -51.94 -10.98
C HIS A 291 7.28 -51.59 -11.86
N LEU A 292 8.48 -52.07 -11.51
CA LEU A 292 9.75 -51.77 -12.19
C LEU A 292 10.02 -50.25 -12.36
N LYS A 293 9.38 -49.43 -11.51
CA LYS A 293 9.56 -47.97 -11.47
C LYS A 293 10.23 -47.61 -10.16
N ARG A 294 11.55 -47.34 -10.22
CA ARG A 294 12.32 -46.94 -9.05
C ARG A 294 11.79 -45.61 -8.49
N LYS A 295 11.73 -45.52 -7.16
CA LYS A 295 11.43 -44.28 -6.45
C LYS A 295 12.65 -43.37 -6.51
N HIS A 296 12.45 -42.11 -6.87
CA HIS A 296 13.45 -41.06 -6.79
C HIS A 296 12.92 -39.93 -5.92
N GLN A 297 13.78 -39.29 -5.14
CA GLN A 297 13.41 -38.09 -4.39
C GLN A 297 13.93 -36.87 -5.15
N CYS A 298 13.05 -35.93 -5.47
CA CYS A 298 13.46 -34.63 -6.01
C CYS A 298 14.20 -33.86 -4.91
N LYS A 299 15.40 -33.35 -5.16
CA LYS A 299 16.10 -32.57 -4.13
C LYS A 299 15.39 -31.26 -3.80
N VAL A 300 14.77 -30.62 -4.79
CA VAL A 300 14.16 -29.28 -4.64
C VAL A 300 12.87 -29.32 -3.84
N CYS A 301 11.91 -30.17 -4.21
CA CYS A 301 10.61 -30.26 -3.53
C CYS A 301 10.48 -31.44 -2.55
N ALA A 302 11.52 -32.27 -2.40
CA ALA A 302 11.52 -33.49 -1.59
C ALA A 302 10.48 -34.56 -1.96
N GLN A 303 9.68 -34.35 -3.01
CA GLN A 303 8.63 -35.28 -3.43
C GLN A 303 9.21 -36.55 -4.09
N ILE A 304 8.47 -37.65 -3.95
CA ILE A 304 8.79 -38.92 -4.59
C ILE A 304 8.28 -38.91 -6.04
N VAL A 305 9.19 -39.15 -6.98
CA VAL A 305 8.96 -39.08 -8.42
C VAL A 305 9.52 -40.29 -9.16
N CYS A 306 8.99 -40.57 -10.35
CA CYS A 306 9.55 -41.59 -11.25
C CYS A 306 10.75 -41.05 -12.05
N HIS A 307 11.50 -41.95 -12.69
CA HIS A 307 12.66 -41.60 -13.51
C HIS A 307 12.29 -40.64 -14.65
N SER A 308 11.19 -40.90 -15.37
CA SER A 308 10.72 -40.10 -16.50
C SER A 308 10.26 -38.69 -16.09
N CYS A 309 9.81 -38.51 -14.84
CA CYS A 309 9.41 -37.21 -14.30
C CYS A 309 10.57 -36.44 -13.64
N SER A 310 11.80 -36.97 -13.72
CA SER A 310 12.98 -36.33 -13.14
C SER A 310 14.24 -36.57 -13.97
N PRO A 311 14.22 -36.30 -15.28
CA PRO A 311 15.35 -36.63 -16.16
C PRO A 311 16.58 -35.75 -15.90
N SER A 312 16.40 -34.58 -15.28
CA SER A 312 17.45 -33.60 -15.02
C SER A 312 18.28 -33.92 -13.76
N ALA A 313 19.57 -33.60 -13.83
CA ALA A 313 20.51 -33.64 -12.72
C ALA A 313 21.32 -32.34 -12.67
N ILE A 314 21.31 -31.66 -11.53
CA ILE A 314 21.84 -30.30 -11.35
C ILE A 314 22.77 -30.28 -10.13
N ASP A 315 23.94 -29.64 -10.24
CA ASP A 315 24.84 -29.35 -9.11
C ASP A 315 24.30 -28.15 -8.33
N LEU A 316 23.60 -28.49 -7.25
CA LEU A 316 22.82 -27.61 -6.39
C LEU A 316 23.67 -26.92 -5.33
N ASP A 317 24.70 -27.60 -4.82
CA ASP A 317 25.53 -27.12 -3.70
C ASP A 317 26.85 -26.52 -4.19
N GLY A 318 27.14 -26.60 -5.50
CA GLY A 318 28.39 -26.14 -6.10
C GLY A 318 29.58 -27.02 -5.74
N ASP A 319 29.34 -28.19 -5.13
CA ASP A 319 30.33 -29.20 -4.75
C ASP A 319 30.68 -30.13 -5.92
N GLY A 320 30.04 -29.94 -7.08
CA GLY A 320 30.22 -30.75 -8.28
C GLY A 320 29.39 -32.03 -8.29
N ARG A 321 28.60 -32.31 -7.24
CA ARG A 321 27.71 -33.48 -7.19
C ARG A 321 26.36 -33.11 -7.78
N VAL A 322 26.06 -33.69 -8.94
CA VAL A 322 24.74 -33.52 -9.57
C VAL A 322 23.66 -34.26 -8.79
N GLN A 323 22.57 -33.56 -8.50
CA GLN A 323 21.42 -34.05 -7.75
C GLN A 323 20.18 -34.05 -8.63
N ARG A 324 19.31 -35.04 -8.44
CA ARG A 324 18.15 -35.25 -9.32
C ARG A 324 17.02 -34.27 -8.98
N VAL A 325 16.45 -33.66 -10.01
CA VAL A 325 15.36 -32.67 -9.87
C VAL A 325 14.20 -33.07 -10.78
N CYS A 326 12.97 -32.96 -10.28
CA CYS A 326 11.78 -33.27 -11.04
C CYS A 326 11.49 -32.22 -12.12
N THR A 327 10.79 -32.61 -13.18
CA THR A 327 10.45 -31.73 -14.30
C THR A 327 9.71 -30.47 -13.85
N PRO A 328 8.69 -30.50 -12.96
CA PRO A 328 8.06 -29.28 -12.48
C PRO A 328 9.04 -28.31 -11.81
N CYS A 329 9.93 -28.80 -10.96
CA CYS A 329 10.95 -27.94 -10.34
C CYS A 329 11.94 -27.38 -11.36
N VAL A 330 12.23 -28.10 -12.45
CA VAL A 330 13.10 -27.62 -13.55
C VAL A 330 12.37 -26.60 -14.44
N SER A 331 11.09 -26.80 -14.73
CA SER A 331 10.29 -25.86 -15.51
C SER A 331 10.20 -24.50 -14.82
N ASN A 332 9.97 -24.49 -13.50
CA ASN A 332 9.91 -23.26 -12.71
C ASN A 332 11.21 -22.44 -12.78
N ILE A 333 12.36 -23.07 -13.03
CA ILE A 333 13.67 -22.38 -13.19
C ILE A 333 13.64 -21.43 -14.39
N HIS A 334 12.94 -21.82 -15.46
CA HIS A 334 12.84 -21.00 -16.68
C HIS A 334 11.94 -19.78 -16.50
N GLU A 335 10.96 -19.88 -15.60
CA GLU A 335 10.02 -18.80 -15.28
C GLU A 335 10.61 -17.77 -14.32
N LEU A 336 11.70 -18.10 -13.60
CA LEU A 336 12.29 -17.22 -12.58
C LEU A 336 12.53 -15.77 -13.02
N PRO A 337 13.06 -15.47 -14.22
CA PRO A 337 13.23 -14.08 -14.64
C PRO A 337 11.90 -13.33 -14.76
N ALA A 338 10.85 -14.02 -15.23
CA ALA A 338 9.52 -13.44 -15.35
C ALA A 338 8.88 -13.26 -13.95
N ILE A 339 9.06 -14.23 -13.05
CA ILE A 339 8.59 -14.15 -11.66
C ILE A 339 9.27 -12.96 -10.95
N HIS A 340 10.59 -12.84 -11.08
CA HIS A 340 11.35 -11.73 -10.49
C HIS A 340 10.83 -10.37 -10.95
N GLU A 341 10.60 -10.23 -12.25
CA GLU A 341 10.05 -9.01 -12.82
C GLU A 341 8.67 -8.69 -12.22
N LYS A 342 7.77 -9.67 -12.14
CA LYS A 342 6.44 -9.44 -11.57
C LYS A 342 6.47 -9.14 -10.07
N VAL A 343 7.29 -9.83 -9.28
CA VAL A 343 7.45 -9.53 -7.85
C VAL A 343 8.02 -8.13 -7.64
N SER A 344 8.98 -7.72 -8.48
CA SER A 344 9.51 -6.35 -8.45
C SER A 344 8.43 -5.32 -8.81
N GLN A 345 7.56 -5.61 -9.78
CA GLN A 345 6.42 -4.76 -10.12
C GLN A 345 5.40 -4.67 -8.98
N ILE A 346 5.09 -5.79 -8.30
CA ILE A 346 4.25 -5.80 -7.10
C ILE A 346 4.86 -4.93 -6.01
N SER A 347 6.16 -5.10 -5.73
CA SER A 347 6.89 -4.29 -4.77
C SER A 347 6.80 -2.80 -5.10
N ALA A 348 7.09 -2.42 -6.35
CA ALA A 348 7.00 -1.03 -6.79
C ALA A 348 5.58 -0.45 -6.65
N ARG A 349 4.55 -1.24 -6.94
CA ARG A 349 3.15 -0.83 -6.77
C ARG A 349 2.80 -0.64 -5.30
N LEU A 350 3.21 -1.53 -4.41
CA LEU A 350 2.98 -1.40 -2.97
C LEU A 350 3.74 -0.20 -2.39
N SER A 351 4.98 0.04 -2.82
CA SER A 351 5.74 1.25 -2.45
C SER A 351 5.08 2.54 -2.94
N ALA A 352 4.54 2.55 -4.17
CA ALA A 352 3.81 3.72 -4.67
C ALA A 352 2.54 4.00 -3.85
N LEU A 353 1.85 2.95 -3.39
CA LEU A 353 0.70 3.09 -2.49
C LEU A 353 1.13 3.64 -1.12
N SER A 354 2.21 3.15 -0.53
CA SER A 354 2.67 3.62 0.78
C SER A 354 3.23 5.05 0.73
N SER A 355 3.96 5.42 -0.32
CA SER A 355 4.48 6.79 -0.52
C SER A 355 3.38 7.82 -0.79
N SER A 356 2.18 7.42 -1.24
CA SER A 356 1.07 8.38 -1.34
C SER A 356 0.59 8.87 0.04
N VAL A 357 0.88 8.11 1.10
CA VAL A 357 0.47 8.44 2.47
C VAL A 357 1.58 9.14 3.24
N ALA A 358 2.84 8.81 2.95
CA ALA A 358 3.98 9.44 3.59
C ALA A 358 4.71 10.33 2.57
N SER A 359 4.83 11.63 2.87
CA SER A 359 5.67 12.59 2.14
C SER A 359 7.18 12.31 2.27
N PHE A 360 7.59 11.03 2.20
CA PHE A 360 8.96 10.58 2.30
C PHE A 360 9.49 10.25 0.90
N GLU A 361 10.54 10.97 0.50
CA GLU A 361 11.24 10.77 -0.76
C GLU A 361 12.30 9.65 -0.58
N PRO A 362 12.13 8.46 -1.18
CA PRO A 362 13.12 7.40 -1.03
C PRO A 362 14.28 7.63 -2.02
N GLN A 363 15.50 7.76 -1.51
CA GLN A 363 16.70 7.62 -2.35
C GLN A 363 16.82 6.17 -2.85
N GLN A 364 16.30 5.90 -4.05
CA GLN A 364 16.53 4.64 -4.75
C GLN A 364 17.92 4.64 -5.38
N ASP A 365 18.85 3.93 -4.75
CA ASP A 365 20.07 3.50 -5.44
C ASP A 365 19.67 2.53 -6.56
N LYS A 366 19.91 2.93 -7.83
CA LYS A 366 19.57 2.18 -9.06
C LYS A 366 20.29 0.82 -9.23
N LYS A 367 20.92 0.30 -8.19
CA LYS A 367 21.38 -1.10 -8.17
C LYS A 367 20.16 -1.98 -7.94
N SER A 368 19.47 -2.29 -9.05
CA SER A 368 18.48 -3.37 -9.16
C SER A 368 18.89 -4.52 -8.23
N SER A 369 18.09 -4.75 -7.18
CA SER A 369 18.34 -5.87 -6.29
C SER A 369 18.26 -7.13 -7.15
N ARG A 370 19.40 -7.82 -7.29
CA ARG A 370 19.49 -9.05 -8.09
C ARG A 370 18.96 -10.26 -7.32
N ASN A 371 18.37 -10.03 -6.14
CA ASN A 371 17.94 -11.03 -5.21
C ASN A 371 16.44 -10.89 -4.95
N LEU A 372 15.72 -11.98 -5.17
CA LEU A 372 14.27 -12.08 -4.92
C LEU A 372 13.94 -11.83 -3.46
N ASN A 373 14.81 -12.24 -2.54
CA ASN A 373 14.57 -12.02 -1.12
C ASN A 373 14.48 -10.53 -0.78
N ASP A 374 15.30 -9.69 -1.42
CA ASP A 374 15.26 -8.24 -1.24
C ASP A 374 13.93 -7.67 -1.75
N SER A 375 13.40 -8.21 -2.86
CA SER A 375 12.10 -7.80 -3.39
C SER A 375 10.96 -8.14 -2.42
N PHE A 376 10.99 -9.31 -1.78
CA PHE A 376 10.00 -9.63 -0.73
C PHE A 376 10.17 -8.76 0.51
N SER A 377 11.39 -8.44 0.92
CA SER A 377 11.62 -7.53 2.06
C SER A 377 11.02 -6.15 1.79
N LEU A 378 11.16 -5.63 0.55
CA LEU A 378 10.52 -4.38 0.13
C LEU A 378 8.99 -4.47 0.13
N VAL A 379 8.44 -5.60 -0.29
CA VAL A 379 6.99 -5.87 -0.22
C VAL A 379 6.50 -5.84 1.23
N HIS A 380 7.13 -6.60 2.14
CA HIS A 380 6.73 -6.60 3.56
C HIS A 380 6.88 -5.23 4.19
N ALA A 381 7.95 -4.49 3.89
CA ALA A 381 8.11 -3.12 4.39
C ALA A 381 6.97 -2.19 3.91
N GLY A 382 6.55 -2.33 2.64
CA GLY A 382 5.40 -1.60 2.11
C GLY A 382 4.09 -1.97 2.81
N LEU A 383 3.88 -3.26 3.09
CA LEU A 383 2.71 -3.73 3.83
C LEU A 383 2.67 -3.21 5.28
N SER A 384 3.78 -3.32 6.01
CA SER A 384 3.87 -2.78 7.37
C SER A 384 3.64 -1.27 7.42
N ALA A 385 4.09 -0.53 6.39
CA ALA A 385 3.81 0.90 6.29
C ALA A 385 2.31 1.17 6.10
N LEU A 386 1.62 0.39 5.27
CA LEU A 386 0.17 0.51 5.08
C LEU A 386 -0.61 0.18 6.36
N GLU A 387 -0.22 -0.86 7.09
CA GLU A 387 -0.86 -1.21 8.37
C GLU A 387 -0.77 -0.07 9.39
N GLY A 388 0.37 0.63 9.46
CA GLY A 388 0.57 1.77 10.35
C GLY A 388 -0.32 2.98 10.03
N THR A 389 -0.86 3.06 8.81
CA THR A 389 -1.78 4.15 8.39
C THR A 389 -3.23 3.86 8.71
N ARG A 390 -3.55 2.64 9.17
CA ARG A 390 -4.93 2.30 9.56
C ARG A 390 -5.33 3.21 10.72
N PRO A 391 -6.38 4.04 10.57
CA PRO A 391 -6.88 4.80 11.69
C PRO A 391 -7.23 3.82 12.81
N PRO A 392 -6.93 4.15 14.08
CA PRO A 392 -7.30 3.28 15.18
C PRO A 392 -8.80 2.98 15.05
N PRO A 393 -9.23 1.72 15.27
CA PRO A 393 -10.65 1.40 15.27
C PRO A 393 -11.32 2.43 16.19
N PRO A 394 -12.46 3.02 15.78
CA PRO A 394 -13.12 4.06 16.56
C PRO A 394 -13.19 3.53 17.98
N SER A 395 -12.48 4.19 18.90
CA SER A 395 -12.46 3.75 20.28
C SER A 395 -13.93 3.74 20.67
N VAL A 396 -14.45 2.54 20.95
CA VAL A 396 -15.78 2.41 21.52
C VAL A 396 -15.60 3.14 22.83
N ALA A 397 -15.97 4.41 22.87
CA ALA A 397 -15.88 5.24 24.06
C ALA A 397 -16.69 4.47 25.08
N ILE A 398 -15.98 3.75 25.94
CA ILE A 398 -16.56 3.03 27.05
C ILE A 398 -17.09 4.17 27.90
N SER A 399 -18.37 4.45 27.70
CA SER A 399 -19.11 5.40 28.51
C SER A 399 -19.21 4.76 29.89
N ASP A 400 -18.12 4.87 30.65
CA ASP A 400 -18.10 4.76 32.11
C ASP A 400 -18.88 5.96 32.64
N MET A 401 -20.20 5.86 32.51
CA MET A 401 -21.17 6.61 33.27
C MET A 401 -21.81 5.65 34.28
N THR A 402 -20.99 5.20 35.21
CA THR A 402 -21.41 4.72 36.53
C THR A 402 -20.56 5.53 37.52
N GLY A 403 -21.05 6.33 38.44
CA GLY A 403 -22.38 6.65 38.93
C GLY A 403 -22.09 7.50 40.17
N ALA A 404 -22.81 8.61 40.35
CA ALA A 404 -22.83 9.39 41.58
C ALA A 404 -24.19 9.20 42.24
#